data_AF-A0A7S0TGJ3-F1
#
_entry.id   AF-A0A7S0TGJ3-F1
#
_cell.length_a   1.000
_cell.length_b   1.000
_cell.length_c   1.000
_cell.angle_alpha   90.00
_cell.angle_beta   90.00
_cell.angle_gamma   90.00
#
_symmetry.space_group_name_H-M   'P 1'
#
loop_
_entity.id
_entity.type
_entity.pdbx_description
1 polymer ?
#
loop_
_entity_poly.entity_id
_entity_poly.type
_entity_poly.pdbx_seq_one_letter_code
_entity_poly.pdbx_strand_id
1 'polypeptide(L)'
;NYWWDILDVDGNGYLTPLNIHTLFRSVQKKMGVFGLDPINSEDVLNEIIDMVHPKDLYKITKHDLIHSKMHHIVTDILTNVKGFWEYENRESMINQDQN
;
A
#
# COMPACT_ATOMS: atom_id res chain seq x y z
N ASN A 1 14.31 -8.61 -5.89
CA ASN A 1 12.90 -8.15 -6.06
C ASN A 1 11.98 -9.05 -5.23
N TYR A 2 12.25 -9.14 -3.92
CA TYR A 2 11.76 -10.13 -2.94
C TYR A 2 10.34 -9.82 -2.42
N TRP A 3 9.86 -8.60 -2.62
CA TRP A 3 8.61 -8.10 -2.06
C TRP A 3 7.36 -8.53 -2.83
N TRP A 4 7.50 -8.86 -4.12
CA TRP A 4 6.37 -9.30 -4.94
C TRP A 4 5.70 -10.55 -4.37
N ASP A 5 6.52 -11.50 -3.91
CA ASP A 5 6.02 -12.79 -3.40
C ASP A 5 5.27 -12.63 -2.07
N ILE A 6 5.45 -11.50 -1.37
CA ILE A 6 4.68 -11.14 -0.18
C ILE A 6 3.31 -10.56 -0.56
N LEU A 7 3.22 -9.86 -1.69
CA LEU A 7 2.00 -9.22 -2.15
C LEU A 7 1.10 -10.19 -2.93
N ASP A 8 1.68 -11.00 -3.82
CA ASP A 8 0.98 -11.97 -4.66
C ASP A 8 0.61 -13.25 -3.88
N VAL A 9 -0.25 -13.07 -2.86
CA VAL A 9 -0.71 -14.13 -1.95
C VAL A 9 -1.39 -15.30 -2.68
N ASP A 10 -1.99 -15.05 -3.84
CA ASP A 10 -2.67 -16.07 -4.64
C ASP A 10 -1.73 -16.72 -5.69
N GLY A 11 -0.53 -16.17 -5.91
CA GLY A 11 0.46 -16.67 -6.86
C GLY A 11 0.01 -16.59 -8.33
N ASN A 12 -0.90 -15.67 -8.66
CA ASN A 12 -1.53 -15.57 -9.98
C ASN A 12 -0.88 -14.49 -10.87
N GLY A 13 0.10 -13.75 -10.33
CA GLY A 13 0.84 -12.70 -11.04
C GLY A 13 0.21 -11.31 -11.01
N TYR A 14 -0.86 -11.10 -10.24
CA TYR A 14 -1.50 -9.78 -10.09
C TYR A 14 -2.23 -9.61 -8.74
N LEU A 15 -2.33 -8.37 -8.27
CA LEU A 15 -3.13 -8.02 -7.11
C LEU A 15 -4.53 -7.58 -7.55
N THR A 16 -5.53 -8.16 -6.93
CA THR A 16 -6.93 -7.73 -7.03
C THR A 16 -7.27 -6.75 -5.89
N PRO A 17 -8.38 -5.99 -6.00
CA PRO A 17 -8.91 -5.20 -4.90
C PRO A 17 -9.06 -6.01 -3.59
N LEU A 18 -9.52 -7.26 -3.71
CA LEU A 18 -9.65 -8.15 -2.55
C LEU A 18 -8.31 -8.46 -1.89
N ASN A 19 -7.24 -8.69 -2.67
CA ASN A 19 -5.91 -8.89 -2.11
C ASN A 19 -5.45 -7.65 -1.34
N ILE A 20 -5.64 -6.46 -1.92
CA ILE A 20 -5.30 -5.17 -1.30
C ILE A 20 -6.05 -4.98 0.02
N HIS A 21 -7.37 -5.13 0.04
CA HIS A 21 -8.15 -5.00 1.28
C HIS A 21 -7.73 -6.03 2.33
N THR A 22 -7.40 -7.25 1.92
CA THR A 22 -7.00 -8.35 2.84
C THR A 22 -5.65 -8.05 3.49
N LEU A 23 -4.67 -7.62 2.69
CA LEU A 23 -3.35 -7.23 3.19
C LEU A 23 -3.46 -6.02 4.12
N PHE A 24 -4.16 -4.97 3.68
CA PHE A 24 -4.34 -3.75 4.46
C PHE A 24 -5.10 -4.01 5.78
N ARG A 25 -6.08 -4.91 5.80
CA ARG A 25 -6.77 -5.30 7.05
C ARG A 25 -5.80 -5.81 8.12
N SER A 26 -4.71 -6.47 7.72
CA SER A 26 -3.68 -6.93 8.66
C SER A 26 -2.87 -5.77 9.24
N VAL A 27 -2.61 -4.73 8.44
CA VAL A 27 -1.99 -3.48 8.87
C VAL A 27 -2.93 -2.72 9.82
N GLN A 28 -4.19 -2.53 9.42
CA GLN A 28 -5.20 -1.85 10.21
C GLN A 28 -5.48 -2.52 11.57
N LYS A 29 -5.45 -3.86 11.63
CA LYS A 29 -5.54 -4.58 12.91
C LYS A 29 -4.39 -4.22 13.85
N LYS A 30 -3.17 -4.10 13.32
CA LYS A 30 -2.00 -3.70 14.11
C LYS A 30 -2.06 -2.22 14.48
N MET A 31 -2.56 -1.34 13.61
CA MET A 31 -2.82 0.07 13.94
C MET A 31 -3.68 0.23 15.20
N GLY A 32 -4.74 -0.57 15.31
CA GLY A 32 -5.61 -0.57 16.50
C GLY A 32 -4.88 -0.97 17.79
N VAL A 33 -3.83 -1.82 17.72
CA VAL A 33 -2.98 -2.15 18.88
C VAL A 33 -2.15 -0.95 19.34
N PHE A 34 -1.76 -0.08 18.40
CA PHE A 34 -1.05 1.17 18.69
C PHE A 34 -1.99 2.35 19.02
N GLY A 35 -3.30 2.12 19.04
CA GLY A 35 -4.29 3.17 19.31
C GLY A 35 -4.44 4.20 18.18
N LEU A 36 -4.06 3.83 16.95
CA LEU A 36 -4.27 4.67 15.77
C LEU A 36 -5.69 4.51 15.23
N ASP A 37 -6.22 5.60 14.65
CA ASP A 37 -7.57 5.61 14.09
C ASP A 37 -7.69 4.69 12.87
N PRO A 38 -8.85 4.02 12.69
CA PRO A 38 -9.08 3.16 11.55
C PRO A 38 -9.21 3.99 10.27
N ILE A 39 -8.53 3.53 9.21
CA ILE A 39 -8.62 4.13 7.88
C ILE A 39 -9.49 3.26 6.98
N ASN A 40 -10.23 3.91 6.08
CA ASN A 40 -11.09 3.26 5.12
C ASN A 40 -10.24 2.54 4.06
N SER A 41 -10.43 1.22 3.94
CA SER A 41 -9.66 0.40 3.00
C SER A 41 -9.99 0.70 1.53
N GLU A 42 -11.15 1.30 1.25
CA GLU A 42 -11.50 1.73 -0.11
C GLU A 42 -10.69 2.95 -0.54
N ASP A 43 -10.47 3.89 0.37
CA ASP A 43 -9.66 5.09 0.09
C ASP A 43 -8.20 4.69 -0.18
N VAL A 44 -7.66 3.74 0.61
CA VAL A 44 -6.33 3.17 0.37
C VAL A 44 -6.24 2.45 -0.98
N LEU A 45 -7.28 1.72 -1.38
CA LEU A 45 -7.31 1.08 -2.70
C LEU A 45 -7.25 2.14 -3.81
N ASN A 46 -8.07 3.18 -3.73
CA ASN A 46 -8.11 4.26 -4.71
C ASN A 46 -6.76 4.97 -4.81
N GLU A 47 -6.13 5.27 -3.66
CA GLU A 47 -4.78 5.86 -3.66
C GLU A 47 -3.74 4.94 -4.30
N ILE A 48 -3.78 3.63 -4.04
CA ILE A 48 -2.86 2.69 -4.69
C ILE A 48 -3.08 2.66 -6.20
N ILE A 49 -4.33 2.69 -6.66
CA ILE A 49 -4.66 2.75 -8.09
C ILE A 49 -4.10 4.04 -8.71
N ASP A 50 -4.29 5.18 -8.05
CA ASP A 50 -3.78 6.49 -8.51
C ASP A 50 -2.25 6.55 -8.49
N MET A 51 -1.60 5.92 -7.50
CA MET A 51 -0.14 5.84 -7.44
C MET A 51 0.44 4.97 -8.55
N VAL A 52 -0.22 3.85 -8.87
CA VAL A 52 0.32 2.82 -9.76
C VAL A 52 -0.09 3.05 -11.21
N HIS A 53 -1.26 3.65 -11.45
CA HIS A 53 -1.90 3.78 -12.76
C HIS A 53 -1.85 2.47 -13.56
N PRO A 54 -2.41 1.36 -13.03
CA PRO A 54 -2.31 0.07 -13.70
C PRO A 54 -3.08 0.09 -15.02
N LYS A 55 -2.64 -0.77 -15.96
CA LYS A 55 -3.35 -0.93 -17.24
C LYS A 55 -4.78 -1.47 -17.07
N ASP A 56 -5.00 -2.27 -16.04
CA ASP A 56 -6.30 -2.82 -15.64
C ASP A 56 -6.53 -2.50 -14.15
N LEU A 57 -7.58 -1.73 -13.85
CA LEU A 57 -7.89 -1.26 -12.50
C LEU A 57 -8.18 -2.41 -11.52
N TYR A 58 -8.51 -3.60 -12.03
CA TYR A 58 -8.80 -4.77 -11.20
C TYR A 58 -7.61 -5.73 -11.09
N LYS A 59 -6.49 -5.44 -11.77
CA LYS A 59 -5.30 -6.30 -11.82
C LYS A 59 -4.01 -5.48 -11.84
N ILE A 60 -3.47 -5.22 -10.65
CA ILE A 60 -2.16 -4.58 -10.52
C ILE A 60 -1.07 -5.65 -10.64
N THR A 61 -0.31 -5.63 -11.73
CA THR A 61 0.76 -6.60 -11.94
C THR A 61 2.08 -6.14 -11.33
N LYS A 62 3.05 -7.07 -11.21
CA LYS A 62 4.44 -6.73 -10.86
C LYS A 62 5.02 -5.69 -11.80
N HIS A 63 4.66 -5.76 -13.08
CA HIS A 63 5.14 -4.83 -14.09
C HIS A 63 4.63 -3.42 -13.84
N ASP A 64 3.35 -3.27 -13.48
CA ASP A 64 2.73 -1.97 -13.16
C ASP A 64 3.42 -1.33 -11.95
N LEU A 65 3.61 -2.08 -10.85
CA LEU A 65 4.28 -1.59 -9.63
C LEU A 65 5.73 -1.14 -9.87
N ILE A 66 6.47 -1.86 -10.72
CA ILE A 66 7.87 -1.52 -11.04
C ILE A 66 7.90 -0.28 -11.93
N HIS A 67 7.03 -0.19 -12.94
CA HIS A 67 7.00 0.94 -13.87
C HIS A 67 6.54 2.24 -13.21
N SER A 68 5.58 2.17 -12.28
CA SER A 68 5.14 3.34 -11.51
C SER A 68 6.22 3.85 -10.55
N LYS A 69 7.24 3.03 -10.26
CA LYS A 69 8.28 3.26 -9.24
C LYS A 69 7.72 3.31 -7.81
N MET A 70 6.45 2.96 -7.61
CA MET A 70 5.77 3.00 -6.31
C MET A 70 5.82 1.65 -5.56
N HIS A 71 6.47 0.62 -6.12
CA HIS A 71 6.56 -0.71 -5.51
C HIS A 71 6.95 -0.72 -4.03
N HIS A 72 7.89 0.12 -3.60
CA HIS A 72 8.34 0.19 -2.20
C HIS A 72 7.25 0.78 -1.29
N ILE A 73 6.67 1.93 -1.67
CA ILE A 73 5.58 2.59 -0.94
C ILE A 73 4.36 1.68 -0.82
N VAL A 74 3.91 1.08 -1.93
CA VAL A 74 2.76 0.18 -1.95
C VAL A 74 3.02 -1.06 -1.07
N THR A 75 4.24 -1.60 -1.08
CA THR A 75 4.61 -2.72 -0.20
C THR A 75 4.53 -2.30 1.26
N ASP A 76 5.06 -1.13 1.62
CA ASP A 76 5.04 -0.63 2.99
C ASP A 76 3.61 -0.37 3.49
N ILE A 77 2.78 0.30 2.70
CA ILE A 77 1.36 0.53 3.01
C ILE A 77 0.63 -0.78 3.31
N LEU A 78 0.88 -1.81 2.51
CA LEU A 78 0.15 -3.08 2.59
C LEU A 78 0.69 -4.07 3.63
N THR A 79 1.89 -3.87 4.17
CA THR A 79 2.55 -4.88 5.01
C THR A 79 3.07 -4.36 6.35
N ASN A 80 3.25 -3.04 6.49
CA ASN A 80 4.00 -2.44 7.58
C ASN A 80 3.28 -1.21 8.17
N VAL A 81 2.86 -1.29 9.43
CA VAL A 81 2.20 -0.16 10.12
C VAL A 81 3.08 1.09 10.15
N LYS A 82 4.39 0.92 10.38
CA LYS A 82 5.30 2.07 10.41
C LYS A 82 5.39 2.73 9.04
N GLY A 83 5.57 1.94 7.99
CA GLY A 83 5.65 2.45 6.63
C GLY A 83 4.35 3.11 6.17
N PHE A 84 3.21 2.54 6.55
CA PHE A 84 1.91 3.19 6.35
C PHE A 84 1.80 4.52 7.10
N TRP A 85 2.17 4.57 8.38
CA TRP A 85 2.14 5.81 9.17
C TRP A 85 3.06 6.89 8.60
N GLU A 86 4.26 6.52 8.15
CA GLU A 86 5.19 7.44 7.47
C GLU A 86 4.59 7.98 6.16
N TYR A 87 3.91 7.12 5.39
CA TYR A 87 3.21 7.54 4.18
C TYR A 87 2.07 8.52 4.48
N GLU A 88 1.22 8.24 5.47
CA GLU A 88 0.12 9.13 5.88
C GLU A 88 0.63 10.51 6.34
N ASN A 89 1.78 10.54 7.01
CA ASN A 89 2.37 11.77 7.57
C ASN A 89 3.40 12.44 6.65
N ARG A 90 3.58 11.96 5.42
CA ARG A 90 4.64 12.40 4.49
C ARG A 90 4.66 13.91 4.26
N GLU A 91 3.50 14.54 4.16
CA GLU A 91 3.39 15.99 3.94
C GLU A 91 3.84 16.78 5.18
N SER A 92 3.52 16.28 6.37
CA SER A 92 3.94 16.91 7.63
C SER A 92 5.45 16.78 7.85
N MET A 93 6.06 15.66 7.44
CA MET A 93 7.49 15.44 7.54
C MET A 93 8.29 16.36 6.61
N ILE A 94 7.83 16.54 5.36
CA ILE A 94 8.48 17.45 4.39
C ILE A 94 8.51 18.89 4.92
N ASN A 95 7.46 19.31 5.66
CA ASN A 95 7.40 20.64 6.26
C ASN A 95 8.30 20.82 7.49
N GLN A 96 8.74 19.74 8.15
CA GLN A 96 9.66 19.80 9.29
C GLN A 96 11.13 19.90 8.87
N ASP A 97 11.50 19.30 7.74
CA ASP A 97 12.88 19.35 7.23
C ASP A 97 13.24 20.69 6.54
N GLN A 98 12.27 21.59 6.35
CA GLN A 98 12.47 22.93 5.78
C GLN A 98 12.59 24.06 6.81
N ASN A 99 12.59 23.75 8.12
CA ASN A 99 12.72 24.73 9.22
C ASN A 99 14.02 24.57 10.01
#